data_AF-A0A7W2FWC1-F1
#
_entry.id   AF-A0A7W2FWC1-F1
#
_cell.length_a   1.000
_cell.length_b   1.000
_cell.length_c   1.000
_cell.angle_alpha   90.00
_cell.angle_beta   90.00
_cell.angle_gamma   90.00
#
_symmetry.space_group_name_H-M   'P 1'
#
loop_
_entity.id
_entity.type
_entity.pdbx_description
1 polymer ?
#
loop_
_entity_poly.entity_id
_entity_poly.type
_entity_poly.pdbx_seq_one_letter_code
_entity_poly.pdbx_strand_id
1 'polypeptide(L)' 'MPQGNWYNTNEQQTGEVKITKFDEVNGILSGTFWFNVKRPDGTIVEIREGRFDVKYAS' A
#
# COMPACT_ATOMS: atom_id res chain seq x y z
N MET A 1 -26.46 2.15 13.76
CA MET A 1 -25.53 2.37 12.64
C MET A 1 -24.50 1.25 12.70
N PRO A 2 -24.20 0.52 11.61
CA PRO A 2 -23.12 -0.46 11.67
C PRO A 2 -21.82 0.30 11.88
N GLN A 3 -21.08 -0.02 12.94
CA GLN A 3 -19.72 0.48 13.10
C GLN A 3 -18.88 -0.16 12.00
N GLY A 4 -18.62 0.58 10.93
CA GLY A 4 -17.68 0.17 9.90
C GLY A 4 -16.32 -0.05 10.56
N ASN A 5 -15.71 -1.21 10.35
CA ASN A 5 -14.34 -1.45 10.78
C ASN A 5 -13.42 -0.63 9.86
N TRP A 6 -13.26 0.65 10.17
CA TRP A 6 -12.36 1.55 9.46
C TRP A 6 -10.92 1.21 9.86
N TYR A 7 -10.13 0.77 8.89
CA TYR A 7 -8.70 0.58 9.05
C TYR A 7 -8.03 1.95 8.93
N ASN A 8 -7.27 2.34 9.96
CA ASN A 8 -6.55 3.61 9.99
C ASN A 8 -5.05 3.31 10.06
N THR A 9 -4.25 4.05 9.31
CA THR A 9 -2.80 4.13 9.51
C THR A 9 -2.47 5.43 10.26
N ASN A 10 -1.28 5.53 10.85
CA ASN A 10 -0.80 6.73 11.53
C ASN A 10 0.74 6.80 11.44
N GLU A 11 1.37 7.85 11.98
CA GLU A 11 2.84 7.97 11.96
C GLU A 11 3.57 6.83 12.69
N GLN A 12 2.89 6.12 13.58
CA GLN A 12 3.44 4.94 14.28
C GLN A 12 3.29 3.66 13.46
N GLN A 13 2.35 3.64 12.50
CA GLN A 13 2.11 2.55 11.57
C GLN A 13 2.70 2.88 10.21
N THR A 14 3.97 2.53 10.07
CA THR A 14 4.76 2.84 8.90
C THR A 14 4.50 1.85 7.76
N GLY A 15 4.90 2.29 6.57
CA GLY A 15 4.93 1.51 5.35
C GLY A 15 5.88 2.15 4.36
N GLU A 16 6.17 1.44 3.28
CA GLU A 16 7.01 1.93 2.19
C GLU A 16 6.35 1.58 0.86
N VAL A 17 6.48 2.51 -0.09
CA VAL A 17 6.29 2.22 -1.50
C VAL A 17 7.63 2.42 -2.19
N LYS A 18 8.11 1.38 -2.85
CA LYS A 18 9.33 1.38 -3.64
C LYS A 18 8.98 1.29 -5.11
N ILE A 19 9.26 2.34 -5.86
CA ILE A 19 9.18 2.30 -7.32
C ILE A 19 10.37 1.51 -7.84
N THR A 20 10.12 0.42 -8.56
CA THR A 20 11.16 -0.43 -9.15
C THR A 20 11.32 -0.21 -10.64
N LYS A 21 10.28 0.30 -11.30
CA LYS A 21 10.33 0.66 -12.71
C LYS A 21 9.50 1.91 -12.96
N PHE A 22 10.09 2.87 -13.65
CA PHE A 22 9.40 4.00 -14.24
C PHE A 22 9.89 4.13 -15.68
N ASP A 23 8.99 3.89 -16.63
CA ASP A 23 9.27 3.82 -18.06
C ASP A 23 8.26 4.69 -18.78
N GLU A 24 8.66 5.94 -19.01
CA GLU A 24 7.80 6.98 -19.55
C GLU A 24 7.41 6.72 -21.00
N VAL A 25 8.31 6.12 -21.78
CA VAL A 25 8.07 5.82 -23.21
C VAL A 25 6.94 4.81 -23.36
N ASN A 26 6.92 3.78 -22.52
CA ASN A 26 5.89 2.75 -22.57
C ASN A 26 4.72 3.02 -21.60
N GLY A 27 4.78 4.11 -20.82
CA GLY A 27 3.77 4.47 -19.83
C GLY A 27 3.64 3.46 -18.69
N ILE A 28 4.74 2.83 -18.26
CA ILE A 28 4.75 1.78 -17.24
C ILE A 28 5.28 2.33 -15.91
N LEU A 29 4.56 2.03 -14.82
CA LEU A 29 5.00 2.24 -13.45
C LEU A 29 4.82 0.92 -12.67
N SER A 30 5.90 0.42 -12.10
CA SER A 30 5.87 -0.81 -11.31
C SER A 30 6.62 -0.62 -10.01
N GLY A 31 6.21 -1.35 -8.97
CA GLY A 31 6.84 -1.25 -7.68
C GLY A 31 6.37 -2.29 -6.68
N THR A 32 6.93 -2.17 -5.48
CA THR A 32 6.57 -2.99 -4.33
C THR A 32 6.11 -2.11 -3.18
N PHE A 33 5.29 -2.65 -2.29
CA PHE A 33 4.87 -1.95 -1.09
C PHE A 33 4.76 -2.90 0.11
N TRP A 34 4.89 -2.33 1.29
CA TRP A 34 4.56 -2.97 2.56
C TRP A 34 4.00 -1.92 3.51
N PHE A 35 3.12 -2.32 4.42
CA PHE A 35 2.62 -1.43 5.47
C PHE A 35 2.02 -2.23 6.63
N ASN A 36 1.84 -1.54 7.75
CA ASN A 36 1.15 -2.07 8.93
C ASN A 36 -0.21 -1.41 9.08
N VAL A 37 -1.19 -2.18 9.56
CA VAL A 37 -2.56 -1.70 9.83
C VAL A 37 -2.99 -2.11 11.23
N LYS A 38 -3.58 -1.20 11.99
CA LYS A 38 -4.15 -1.47 13.31
C LYS A 38 -5.65 -1.70 13.17
N ARG A 39 -6.09 -2.86 13.68
CA ARG A 39 -7.52 -3.18 13.82
C ARG A 39 -8.12 -2.46 15.02
N PRO A 40 -9.46 -2.30 15.07
CA PRO A 40 -10.15 -1.71 16.22
C PRO A 40 -9.87 -2.42 17.56
N ASP A 41 -9.58 -3.72 17.53
CA ASP A 41 -9.23 -4.53 18.70
C ASP A 41 -7.76 -4.34 19.17
N GLY A 42 -6.99 -3.51 18.48
CA GLY A 42 -5.59 -3.23 18.79
C GLY A 42 -4.57 -4.12 18.08
N THR A 43 -5.02 -5.16 17.38
CA THR A 43 -4.14 -6.08 16.63
C THR A 43 -3.47 -5.36 15.46
N ILE A 44 -2.16 -5.57 15.29
CA ILE A 44 -1.41 -5.11 14.12
C ILE A 44 -1.42 -6.21 13.07
N VAL A 45 -1.87 -5.87 11.87
CA VAL A 45 -1.79 -6.71 10.66
C VAL A 45 -0.67 -6.20 9.78
N GLU A 46 0.17 -7.11 9.32
CA GLU A 46 1.32 -6.81 8.48
C GLU A 46 1.04 -7.20 7.03
N ILE A 47 1.18 -6.24 6.12
CA ILE A 47 1.11 -6.46 4.68
C ILE A 47 2.55 -6.38 4.16
N ARG A 48 3.01 -7.44 3.50
CA ARG A 48 4.39 -7.61 3.03
C ARG A 48 4.38 -8.04 1.56
N GLU A 49 5.46 -7.72 0.86
CA GLU A 49 5.72 -8.15 -0.52
C GLU A 49 4.61 -7.79 -1.52
N GLY A 50 3.85 -6.73 -1.23
CA GLY A 50 2.86 -6.19 -2.15
C GLY A 50 3.56 -5.76 -3.43
N ARG A 51 2.94 -6.02 -4.59
CA ARG A 51 3.48 -5.65 -5.90
C ARG A 51 2.39 -4.97 -6.72
N PHE A 52 2.79 -3.96 -7.47
CA PHE A 52 1.94 -3.37 -8.49
C PHE A 52 2.72 -3.23 -9.80
N ASP A 53 1.99 -3.35 -10.90
CA ASP A 53 2.49 -3.11 -12.24
C ASP A 53 1.33 -2.51 -13.05
N VAL A 54 1.46 -1.23 -13.39
CA VAL A 54 0.38 -0.45 -14.00
C VAL A 54 0.86 0.24 -15.28
N LYS A 55 -0.04 0.30 -16.26
CA LYS A 55 0.05 1.28 -17.35
C LYS A 55 -0.69 2.53 -16.92
N TYR A 56 0.01 3.66 -16.86
CA TYR A 56 -0.56 4.94 -16.44
C TYR A 56 -0.82 5.90 -17.60
N ALA A 57 -0.25 5.61 -18.78
CA ALA A 57 -0.50 6.33 -20.02
C ALA A 57 -0.87 5.34 -21.13
N SER A 58 -1.76 5.77 -22.02
CA SER A 58 -2.34 4.99 -23.13
C SER A 58 -2.39 5.83 -24.38
#